data_AF-A0A371IR72-F1
#
_entry.id   AF-A0A371IR72-F1
#
_cell.length_a   1.000
_cell.length_b   1.000
_cell.length_c   1.000
_cell.angle_alpha   90.00
_cell.angle_beta   90.00
_cell.angle_gamma   90.00
#
_symmetry.space_group_name_H-M   'P 1'
#
loop_
_entity.id
_entity.type
_entity.pdbx_description
1 polymer ?
#
loop_
_entity_poly.entity_id
_entity_poly.type
_entity_poly.pdbx_seq_one_letter_code
_entity_poly.pdbx_strand_id
1 'polypeptide(L)'
;MKSRRIYALAAATILTIAGTNSVSAATKVETKANNNYTVNKVVNLTETKLSKVTKWKSNTKYFVGDKIVYNGNIYICKVDHSRLSPTIKYVWNKVEIPKWEKSTKYSVGDIVMYENKVYECKVDHSKLSPTTTYVWENLN
;
A
#
# COMPACT_ATOMS: atom_id res chain seq x y z
N MET A 1 -7.51 -35.27 41.29
CA MET A 1 -6.11 -35.76 41.37
C MET A 1 -5.62 -36.06 39.95
N LYS A 2 -4.56 -35.40 39.46
CA LYS A 2 -3.82 -35.63 38.19
C LYS A 2 -4.58 -35.68 36.84
N SER A 3 -3.84 -35.38 35.77
CA SER A 3 -4.31 -35.08 34.40
C SER A 3 -3.99 -36.20 33.41
N ARG A 4 -4.49 -36.09 32.16
CA ARG A 4 -3.69 -36.25 30.92
C ARG A 4 -4.46 -35.79 29.66
N ARG A 5 -3.73 -35.20 28.70
CA ARG A 5 -4.18 -34.83 27.34
C ARG A 5 -3.69 -35.88 26.34
N ILE A 6 -4.49 -36.24 25.33
CA ILE A 6 -4.02 -36.92 24.10
C ILE A 6 -4.86 -36.44 22.90
N TYR A 7 -4.21 -36.03 21.81
CA TYR A 7 -4.80 -35.76 20.48
C TYR A 7 -3.74 -36.11 19.41
N ALA A 8 -4.00 -37.01 18.46
CA ALA A 8 -3.27 -37.15 17.17
C ALA A 8 -3.85 -38.26 16.23
N LEU A 9 -3.56 -38.12 14.91
CA LEU A 9 -3.71 -39.09 13.79
C LEU A 9 -5.17 -39.44 13.33
N ALA A 10 -5.50 -39.78 12.06
CA ALA A 10 -4.89 -39.72 10.70
C ALA A 10 -5.97 -40.22 9.66
N ALA A 11 -5.95 -40.05 8.33
CA ALA A 11 -5.10 -39.31 7.35
C ALA A 11 -5.95 -38.69 6.19
N ALA A 12 -5.89 -39.20 4.94
CA ALA A 12 -6.58 -38.66 3.74
C ALA A 12 -6.92 -39.72 2.66
N THR A 13 -7.85 -39.40 1.74
CA THR A 13 -8.01 -39.99 0.39
C THR A 13 -8.68 -39.00 -0.58
N ILE A 14 -8.35 -39.09 -1.87
CA ILE A 14 -8.77 -38.16 -2.94
C ILE A 14 -9.75 -38.88 -3.89
N LEU A 15 -10.71 -38.15 -4.48
CA LEU A 15 -11.40 -38.60 -5.70
C LEU A 15 -11.54 -37.44 -6.70
N THR A 16 -11.26 -37.73 -7.97
CA THR A 16 -11.20 -36.75 -9.08
C THR A 16 -11.86 -37.34 -10.34
N ILE A 17 -12.17 -36.43 -11.27
CA ILE A 17 -12.49 -36.59 -12.72
C ILE A 17 -13.99 -36.84 -12.95
N ALA A 18 -14.71 -36.22 -13.90
CA ALA A 18 -14.34 -35.60 -15.18
C ALA A 18 -15.16 -34.34 -15.49
N GLY A 19 -14.69 -33.53 -16.44
CA GLY A 19 -15.54 -32.58 -17.18
C GLY A 19 -15.69 -33.03 -18.63
N THR A 20 -16.86 -32.78 -19.23
CA THR A 20 -17.05 -32.80 -20.69
C THR A 20 -17.77 -31.52 -21.09
N ASN A 21 -17.19 -30.77 -22.02
CA ASN A 21 -17.74 -29.51 -22.52
C ASN A 21 -18.47 -29.74 -23.84
N SER A 22 -19.53 -28.97 -24.06
CA SER A 22 -20.14 -28.79 -25.38
C SER A 22 -20.32 -27.29 -25.65
N VAL A 23 -19.32 -26.66 -26.27
CA VAL A 23 -19.46 -25.32 -26.87
C VAL A 23 -18.78 -25.36 -28.24
N SER A 24 -19.56 -25.13 -29.29
CA SER A 24 -19.10 -25.12 -30.68
C SER A 24 -18.38 -23.80 -31.03
N ALA A 25 -17.39 -23.90 -31.93
CA ALA A 25 -16.68 -22.81 -32.60
C ALA A 25 -15.76 -21.94 -31.71
N ALA A 26 -14.46 -22.17 -31.89
CA ALA A 26 -13.35 -21.60 -31.15
C ALA A 26 -13.17 -20.08 -31.22
N THR A 27 -12.89 -19.47 -30.06
CA THR A 27 -11.73 -18.57 -29.89
C THR A 27 -11.09 -18.87 -28.52
N LYS A 28 -9.76 -18.91 -28.44
CA LYS A 28 -9.05 -19.54 -27.31
C LYS A 28 -9.00 -18.62 -26.07
N VAL A 29 -9.73 -19.00 -25.02
CA VAL A 29 -9.54 -18.50 -23.64
C VAL A 29 -9.47 -19.70 -22.70
N GLU A 30 -8.36 -19.85 -21.97
CA GLU A 30 -8.22 -20.87 -20.93
C GLU A 30 -8.69 -20.29 -19.58
N THR A 31 -9.69 -20.92 -18.97
CA THR A 31 -10.27 -20.51 -17.68
C THR A 31 -10.20 -21.64 -16.66
N LYS A 32 -9.95 -21.31 -15.39
CA LYS A 32 -10.44 -22.07 -14.23
C LYS A 32 -10.86 -21.08 -13.14
N ALA A 33 -11.94 -21.39 -12.43
CA ALA A 33 -12.64 -20.49 -11.53
C ALA A 33 -12.80 -21.08 -10.14
N ASN A 34 -12.88 -20.23 -9.12
CA ASN A 34 -13.48 -20.52 -7.83
C ASN A 34 -13.81 -19.24 -7.04
N ASN A 35 -15.12 -18.99 -6.90
CA ASN A 35 -15.80 -18.32 -5.79
C ASN A 35 -15.23 -17.00 -5.24
N ASN A 36 -15.84 -15.87 -5.62
CA ASN A 36 -16.73 -15.09 -4.72
C ASN A 36 -17.09 -13.73 -5.32
N TYR A 37 -18.37 -13.36 -5.19
CA TYR A 37 -18.92 -12.03 -5.47
C TYR A 37 -18.45 -11.32 -6.75
N THR A 38 -19.22 -11.51 -7.83
CA THR A 38 -19.33 -10.54 -8.93
C THR A 38 -20.06 -9.27 -8.47
N VAL A 39 -19.53 -8.58 -7.44
CA VAL A 39 -19.76 -7.15 -7.32
C VAL A 39 -18.85 -6.50 -8.36
N ASN A 40 -19.48 -6.06 -9.44
CA ASN A 40 -19.12 -4.83 -10.15
C ASN A 40 -17.71 -4.33 -9.88
N LYS A 41 -16.73 -4.74 -10.70
CA LYS A 41 -15.43 -4.06 -10.83
C LYS A 41 -15.61 -2.70 -11.53
N VAL A 42 -16.61 -1.94 -11.10
CA VAL A 42 -16.69 -0.51 -11.24
C VAL A 42 -15.75 0.04 -10.17
N VAL A 43 -14.44 -0.12 -10.42
CA VAL A 43 -13.47 0.74 -9.76
C VAL A 43 -13.62 2.08 -10.47
N ASN A 44 -14.62 2.85 -10.04
CA ASN A 44 -14.68 4.27 -10.30
C ASN A 44 -13.46 4.88 -9.61
N LEU A 45 -12.34 4.91 -10.33
CA LEU A 45 -11.14 5.68 -9.99
C LEU A 45 -11.41 7.18 -10.16
N THR A 46 -12.54 7.65 -9.63
CA THR A 46 -12.51 8.92 -8.90
C THR A 46 -11.72 8.67 -7.62
N GLU A 47 -10.40 8.45 -7.78
CA GLU A 47 -9.45 8.74 -6.72
C GLU A 47 -9.61 10.24 -6.46
N THR A 48 -10.49 10.58 -5.51
CA THR A 48 -10.39 11.84 -4.79
C THR A 48 -8.92 11.96 -4.42
N LYS A 49 -8.27 13.07 -4.80
CA LYS A 49 -6.82 13.28 -4.68
C LYS A 49 -6.41 13.20 -3.20
N LEU A 50 -6.29 11.97 -2.72
CA LEU A 50 -5.81 11.65 -1.39
C LEU A 50 -4.40 12.19 -1.37
N SER A 51 -4.04 12.94 -0.33
CA SER A 51 -2.72 13.57 -0.20
C SER A 51 -1.61 12.57 0.12
N LYS A 52 -1.73 11.34 -0.41
CA LYS A 52 -0.87 10.19 -0.22
C LYS A 52 0.50 10.47 -0.83
N VAL A 53 1.53 10.24 -0.04
CA VAL A 53 2.90 10.35 -0.53
C VAL A 53 3.24 9.11 -1.35
N THR A 54 3.80 9.29 -2.55
CA THR A 54 4.13 8.18 -3.46
C THR A 54 5.62 8.07 -3.75
N LYS A 55 6.15 6.89 -4.07
CA LYS A 55 7.55 6.77 -4.50
C LYS A 55 7.73 7.42 -5.88
N TRP A 56 8.76 8.24 -6.06
CA TRP A 56 9.04 8.90 -7.34
C TRP A 56 9.31 7.88 -8.46
N LYS A 57 8.83 8.21 -9.65
CA LYS A 57 8.97 7.44 -10.90
C LYS A 57 9.28 8.40 -12.04
N SER A 58 10.25 8.05 -12.88
CA SER A 58 10.65 8.88 -14.02
C SER A 58 9.53 9.07 -15.06
N ASN A 59 8.79 8.01 -15.39
CA ASN A 59 7.75 8.06 -16.43
C ASN A 59 6.38 8.54 -15.92
N THR A 60 6.32 9.31 -14.84
CA THR A 60 5.09 9.84 -14.24
C THR A 60 4.96 11.35 -14.47
N LYS A 61 3.72 11.82 -14.70
CA LYS A 61 3.36 13.24 -14.66
C LYS A 61 3.01 13.62 -13.22
N TYR A 62 3.55 14.73 -12.76
CA TYR A 62 3.30 15.31 -11.44
C TYR A 62 2.67 16.69 -11.61
N PHE A 63 1.77 17.02 -10.71
CA PHE A 63 1.05 18.29 -10.64
C PHE A 63 1.42 19.05 -9.37
N VAL A 64 1.24 20.37 -9.36
CA VAL A 64 1.50 21.20 -8.18
C VAL A 64 0.82 20.61 -6.92
N GLY A 65 1.59 20.53 -5.83
CA GLY A 65 1.14 19.97 -4.56
C GLY A 65 1.32 18.46 -4.40
N ASP A 66 1.67 17.72 -5.46
CA ASP A 66 1.94 16.28 -5.37
C ASP A 66 3.14 15.99 -4.45
N LYS A 67 2.97 15.07 -3.50
CA LYS A 67 4.01 14.65 -2.55
C LYS A 67 4.66 13.35 -3.02
N ILE A 68 5.99 13.33 -3.09
CA ILE A 68 6.75 12.10 -3.37
C ILE A 68 7.81 11.80 -2.33
N VAL A 69 8.26 10.54 -2.28
CA VAL A 69 9.49 10.10 -1.63
C VAL A 69 10.58 9.84 -2.66
N TYR A 70 11.78 10.36 -2.41
CA TYR A 70 12.99 10.08 -3.17
C TYR A 70 14.22 10.09 -2.26
N ASN A 71 15.03 9.03 -2.31
CA ASN A 71 16.23 8.84 -1.50
C ASN A 71 16.04 9.17 0.00
N GLY A 72 14.94 8.69 0.59
CA GLY A 72 14.61 8.91 2.01
C GLY A 72 14.15 10.33 2.39
N ASN A 73 13.89 11.20 1.40
CA ASN A 73 13.41 12.55 1.60
C ASN A 73 12.05 12.74 0.93
N ILE A 74 11.21 13.62 1.47
CA ILE A 74 9.95 14.02 0.84
C ILE A 74 10.13 15.29 0.02
N TYR A 75 9.44 15.35 -1.12
CA TYR A 75 9.38 16.53 -1.98
C TYR A 75 7.94 16.84 -2.38
N ILE A 76 7.63 18.13 -2.50
CA ILE A 76 6.37 18.65 -3.04
C ILE A 76 6.62 19.26 -4.42
N CYS A 77 5.81 18.88 -5.40
CA CYS A 77 5.89 19.42 -6.76
C CYS A 77 5.44 20.89 -6.79
N LYS A 78 6.22 21.75 -7.45
CA LYS A 78 6.03 23.21 -7.51
C LYS A 78 5.41 23.68 -8.83
N VAL A 79 5.62 22.92 -9.90
CA VAL A 79 5.26 23.24 -11.28
C VAL A 79 4.89 21.93 -11.97
N ASP A 80 3.77 21.88 -12.68
CA ASP A 80 3.36 20.70 -13.44
C ASP A 80 4.46 20.25 -14.41
N HIS A 81 4.86 18.98 -14.33
CA HIS A 81 5.88 18.42 -15.22
C HIS A 81 5.77 16.91 -15.37
N SER A 82 6.62 16.32 -16.20
CA SER A 82 6.92 14.88 -16.20
C SER A 82 8.43 14.68 -16.21
N ARG A 83 8.92 13.51 -15.80
CA ARG A 83 10.33 13.07 -15.96
C ARG A 83 11.42 13.86 -15.21
N LEU A 84 11.13 15.02 -14.63
CA LEU A 84 12.10 15.81 -13.88
C LEU A 84 12.38 15.22 -12.48
N SER A 85 13.69 15.18 -12.14
CA SER A 85 14.21 14.62 -10.89
C SER A 85 13.83 15.46 -9.66
N PRO A 86 13.52 14.85 -8.50
CA PRO A 86 13.30 15.53 -7.21
C PRO A 86 14.44 16.42 -6.74
N THR A 87 15.66 16.22 -7.26
CA THR A 87 16.81 17.07 -6.95
C THR A 87 16.76 18.46 -7.59
N ILE A 88 15.85 18.71 -8.55
CA ILE A 88 15.73 19.98 -9.27
C ILE A 88 14.88 20.97 -8.47
N LYS A 89 15.55 21.86 -7.72
CA LYS A 89 14.94 22.85 -6.80
C LYS A 89 13.91 23.81 -7.43
N TYR A 90 13.95 23.99 -8.75
CA TYR A 90 12.98 24.83 -9.46
C TYR A 90 11.59 24.18 -9.56
N VAL A 91 11.54 22.85 -9.63
CA VAL A 91 10.28 22.09 -9.79
C VAL A 91 9.88 21.26 -8.56
N TRP A 92 10.80 21.04 -7.61
CA TRP A 92 10.53 20.35 -6.36
C TRP A 92 10.99 21.15 -5.14
N ASN A 93 10.14 21.28 -4.12
CA ASN A 93 10.50 21.76 -2.79
C ASN A 93 10.75 20.54 -1.90
N LYS A 94 11.93 20.44 -1.29
CA LYS A 94 12.20 19.43 -0.24
C LYS A 94 11.42 19.79 1.03
N VAL A 95 10.78 18.81 1.65
CA VAL A 95 10.10 18.95 2.93
C VAL A 95 11.03 18.53 4.06
N GLU A 96 11.09 19.33 5.11
CA GLU A 96 11.72 18.93 6.37
C GLU A 96 10.74 18.05 7.17
N ILE A 97 11.22 16.88 7.61
CA ILE A 97 10.38 15.87 8.27
C ILE A 97 10.78 15.86 9.76
N PRO A 98 9.85 16.13 10.69
CA PRO A 98 10.14 16.06 12.12
C PRO A 98 10.49 14.62 12.51
N LYS A 99 11.34 14.47 13.53
CA LYS A 99 11.54 13.15 14.16
C LYS A 99 10.26 12.74 14.91
N TRP A 100 10.02 11.43 15.00
CA TRP A 100 8.97 10.92 15.87
C TRP A 100 9.31 11.18 17.34
N GLU A 101 8.31 11.60 18.12
CA GLU A 101 8.43 11.94 19.53
C GLU A 101 7.34 11.26 20.36
N LYS A 102 7.75 10.64 21.47
CA LYS A 102 6.88 9.73 22.24
C LYS A 102 5.65 10.40 22.86
N SER A 103 5.73 11.68 23.21
CA SER A 103 4.64 12.40 23.88
C SER A 103 3.73 13.17 22.92
N THR A 104 3.96 13.07 21.61
CA THR A 104 3.22 13.79 20.58
C THR A 104 1.91 13.07 20.23
N LYS A 105 0.87 13.86 19.90
CA LYS A 105 -0.35 13.38 19.25
C LYS A 105 -0.16 13.47 17.74
N TYR A 106 -0.50 12.41 17.03
CA TYR A 106 -0.41 12.32 15.58
C TYR A 106 -1.79 12.09 14.99
N SER A 107 -2.10 12.80 13.91
CA SER A 107 -3.33 12.71 13.13
C SER A 107 -3.08 12.01 11.80
N VAL A 108 -4.13 11.49 11.14
CA VAL A 108 -3.98 10.89 9.81
C VAL A 108 -3.32 11.87 8.82
N GLY A 109 -2.28 11.40 8.13
CA GLY A 109 -1.48 12.19 7.17
C GLY A 109 -0.29 12.93 7.78
N ASP A 110 -0.09 12.88 9.10
CA ASP A 110 1.17 13.34 9.73
C ASP A 110 2.34 12.46 9.30
N ILE A 111 3.51 13.09 9.10
CA ILE A 111 4.70 12.42 8.58
C ILE A 111 5.87 12.63 9.54
N VAL A 112 6.53 11.53 9.92
CA VAL A 112 7.67 11.52 10.84
C VAL A 112 8.85 10.73 10.30
N MET A 113 10.04 11.07 10.77
CA MET A 113 11.26 10.29 10.59
C MET A 113 11.56 9.46 11.83
N TYR A 114 11.82 8.16 11.64
CA TYR A 114 12.19 7.22 12.70
C TYR A 114 13.12 6.15 12.13
N GLU A 115 14.27 5.90 12.78
CA GLU A 115 15.28 4.92 12.33
C GLU A 115 15.64 5.04 10.83
N ASN A 116 15.87 6.28 10.37
CA ASN A 116 16.17 6.65 8.97
C ASN A 116 15.08 6.28 7.94
N LYS A 117 13.90 5.86 8.41
CA LYS A 117 12.70 5.62 7.59
C LYS A 117 11.68 6.74 7.78
N VAL A 118 10.79 6.87 6.80
CA VAL A 118 9.76 7.90 6.74
C VAL A 118 8.40 7.23 6.84
N TYR A 119 7.60 7.64 7.82
CA TYR A 119 6.31 7.04 8.11
C TYR A 119 5.18 8.06 8.02
N GLU A 120 4.06 7.64 7.45
CA GLU A 120 2.79 8.38 7.42
C GLU A 120 1.81 7.77 8.44
N CYS A 121 1.18 8.62 9.25
CA CYS A 121 0.16 8.21 10.22
C CYS A 121 -1.14 7.86 9.50
N LYS A 122 -1.70 6.68 9.78
CA LYS A 122 -2.96 6.16 9.20
C LYS A 122 -4.16 6.27 10.13
N VAL A 123 -3.94 6.42 11.44
CA VAL A 123 -4.98 6.39 12.47
C VAL A 123 -4.57 7.35 13.58
N ASP A 124 -5.44 8.30 13.92
CA ASP A 124 -5.19 9.26 15.01
C ASP A 124 -4.78 8.55 16.31
N HIS A 125 -3.62 8.92 16.86
CA HIS A 125 -3.11 8.29 18.08
C HIS A 125 -2.15 9.19 18.87
N SER A 126 -1.65 8.68 20.00
CA SER A 126 -0.47 9.21 20.69
C SER A 126 0.42 8.06 21.14
N LYS A 127 1.70 8.32 21.40
CA LYS A 127 2.65 7.38 22.05
C LYS A 127 3.01 6.08 21.31
N LEU A 128 2.29 5.67 20.27
CA LEU A 128 2.62 4.49 19.46
C LEU A 128 3.81 4.77 18.53
N SER A 129 4.80 3.88 18.55
CA SER A 129 6.02 3.97 17.74
C SER A 129 5.75 3.71 16.25
N PRO A 130 6.52 4.29 15.30
CA PRO A 130 6.41 4.04 13.86
C PRO A 130 6.57 2.59 13.41
N THR A 131 7.10 1.71 14.28
CA THR A 131 7.10 0.25 14.07
C THR A 131 5.72 -0.39 14.20
N THR A 132 4.70 0.33 14.69
CA THR A 132 3.32 -0.14 14.88
C THR A 132 2.56 -0.11 13.56
N THR A 133 2.69 -1.18 12.77
CA THR A 133 2.21 -1.26 11.37
C THR A 133 0.71 -1.06 11.15
N TYR A 134 -0.14 -1.16 12.18
CA TYR A 134 -1.56 -0.83 12.05
C TYR A 134 -1.79 0.69 11.94
N VAL A 135 -1.04 1.50 12.68
CA VAL A 135 -1.24 2.96 12.75
C VAL A 135 -0.23 3.78 11.92
N TRP A 136 0.86 3.17 11.46
CA TRP A 136 1.87 3.81 10.59
C TRP A 136 2.06 3.04 9.26
N GLU A 137 2.27 3.76 8.16
CA GLU A 137 2.70 3.24 6.84
C GLU A 137 4.14 3.68 6.55
N ASN A 138 5.03 2.74 6.24
CA ASN A 138 6.39 3.09 5.79
C ASN A 138 6.38 3.52 4.32
N LEU A 139 6.92 4.70 4.03
CA LEU A 139 6.93 5.29 2.71
C LEU A 139 8.22 5.03 1.90
N ASN A 140 9.33 4.61 2.53
CA ASN A 140 10.61 4.29 1.86
C ASN A 140 11.00 2.81 1.90
#